data_AF-A0A924Y6Y1-F1
#
_entry.id   AF-A0A924Y6Y1-F1
#
_cell.length_a   1.000
_cell.length_b   1.000
_cell.length_c   1.000
_cell.angle_alpha   90.00
_cell.angle_beta   90.00
_cell.angle_gamma   90.00
#
_symmetry.space_group_name_H-M   'P 1'
#
loop_
_entity.id
_entity.type
_entity.pdbx_description
1 polymer ?
#
loop_
_entity_poly.entity_id
_entity_poly.type
_entity_poly.pdbx_seq_one_letter_code
_entity_poly.pdbx_strand_id
1 'polypeptide(L)'
;MRAGIEAARVGDNTKAQDLLKRVVIADENNELAWLWLASTADTIPKRRACLERVLQINPNNERALEAMRRLDVADGSGSRPSRSDARSRSEEEQNRQAVEQLRRIRQTREQKVVGRPTPRIAVPGGFPVLIGVMILFVIVLIVFGAVALQQVAVSPTPQNIVLQPRDTETPIPGTATVTPFTGILVTVDNPTLPPTFTPTGTQTPSDTPTPTETPFPMAEFQLLTSGVENGAAQPALFSMLGDGSDEALVAEDALGFYEVAYSPDGSQIAFTRPHLNDAPPVVEEPTIAVEATEEEEPSVVEAESTQQVFGAPTVEPEVVEEVVEEPASPYRGAELFVAPADSPEDAVQISFSSGETVSHPTWSPDGTHLAIVSDSAGDTEIYTIQPDGGDGRQLTDNNLTDKDPAWGTIIDANGDSSELIAFASDRDGVGSTEIYTMTPDGGNVIRLTDDTGSSYAPAWSPDGSHIVYVSDRSGDGDIYIMEANGEGKFLLTIDDDGAEDRSPIFSPDGQRVFFISNREDDEFQVYSVSLNGEDVIRVTDNGSAFVSLDFLPASDDILNNN
;
A
#
# COMPACT_ATOMS: atom_id res chain seq x y z
N MET A 1 3.67 -24.01 13.05
CA MET A 1 4.51 -22.92 12.53
C MET A 1 4.73 -21.84 13.58
N ARG A 2 3.66 -21.12 13.99
CA ARG A 2 3.63 -20.10 15.05
C ARG A 2 4.51 -20.37 16.28
N ALA A 3 4.34 -21.50 16.96
CA ALA A 3 5.14 -21.85 18.15
C ALA A 3 6.65 -21.96 17.88
N GLY A 4 7.06 -22.25 16.65
CA GLY A 4 8.47 -22.30 16.24
C GLY A 4 9.06 -20.92 15.97
N ILE A 5 8.28 -20.03 15.35
CA ILE A 5 8.65 -18.62 15.15
C ILE A 5 8.76 -17.92 16.51
N GLU A 6 7.79 -18.11 17.40
CA GLU A 6 7.80 -17.50 18.73
C GLU A 6 9.01 -17.95 19.55
N ALA A 7 9.35 -19.24 19.49
CA ALA A 7 10.56 -19.74 20.10
C ALA A 7 11.83 -19.09 19.52
N ALA A 8 11.86 -18.76 18.22
CA ALA A 8 12.99 -18.06 17.61
C ALA A 8 13.09 -16.60 18.12
N ARG A 9 11.96 -15.90 18.24
CA ARG A 9 11.89 -14.52 18.73
C ARG A 9 12.37 -14.36 20.17
N VAL A 10 11.98 -15.27 21.05
CA VAL A 10 12.45 -15.27 22.46
C VAL A 10 13.86 -15.87 22.64
N GLY A 11 14.56 -16.20 21.53
CA GLY A 11 15.92 -16.72 21.53
C GLY A 11 16.07 -18.22 21.85
N ASP A 12 14.97 -18.97 21.97
CA ASP A 12 14.98 -20.44 22.12
C ASP A 12 15.13 -21.14 20.75
N ASN A 13 16.33 -20.99 20.17
CA ASN A 13 16.69 -21.56 18.87
C ASN A 13 16.54 -23.09 18.81
N THR A 14 16.62 -23.79 19.94
CA THR A 14 16.49 -25.26 19.96
C THR A 14 15.04 -25.67 19.76
N LYS A 15 14.12 -25.05 20.50
CA LYS A 15 12.67 -25.29 20.36
C LYS A 15 12.16 -24.78 19.02
N ALA A 16 12.67 -23.63 18.57
CA ALA A 16 12.35 -23.08 17.25
C ALA A 16 12.69 -24.06 16.13
N GLN A 17 13.93 -24.56 16.10
CA GLN A 17 14.36 -25.52 15.08
C GLN A 17 13.54 -26.82 15.13
N ASP A 18 13.18 -27.35 16.30
CA ASP A 18 12.38 -28.59 16.38
C ASP A 18 10.98 -28.39 15.78
N LEU A 19 10.35 -27.26 16.10
CA LEU A 19 8.99 -26.95 15.63
C LEU A 19 8.98 -26.59 14.14
N LEU A 20 9.91 -25.77 13.67
CA LEU A 20 10.01 -25.37 12.26
C LEU A 20 10.42 -26.55 11.36
N LYS A 21 11.25 -27.49 11.84
CA LYS A 21 11.57 -28.72 11.10
C LYS A 21 10.33 -29.57 10.85
N ARG A 22 9.40 -29.66 11.81
CA ARG A 22 8.14 -30.38 11.61
C ARG A 22 7.29 -29.74 10.52
N VAL A 23 7.31 -28.41 10.40
CA VAL A 23 6.61 -27.67 9.35
C VAL A 23 7.20 -28.01 7.97
N VAL A 24 8.51 -27.88 7.79
CA VAL A 24 9.13 -28.20 6.48
C VAL A 24 9.11 -29.69 6.12
N ILE A 25 8.91 -30.58 7.10
CA ILE A 25 8.64 -32.01 6.85
C ILE A 25 7.21 -32.22 6.37
N ALA A 26 6.24 -31.46 6.89
CA ALA A 26 4.85 -31.53 6.48
C ALA A 26 4.60 -30.85 5.12
N ASP A 27 5.29 -29.74 4.88
CA ASP A 27 5.28 -28.97 3.64
C ASP A 27 6.68 -28.49 3.29
N GLU A 28 7.33 -29.21 2.37
CA GLU A 28 8.70 -28.92 1.94
C GLU A 28 8.84 -27.63 1.12
N ASN A 29 7.72 -27.03 0.69
CA ASN A 29 7.66 -25.79 -0.08
C ASN A 29 7.24 -24.59 0.79
N ASN A 30 7.13 -24.77 2.12
CA ASN A 30 6.84 -23.68 3.04
C ASN A 30 8.05 -22.74 3.15
N GLU A 31 8.05 -21.70 2.31
CA GLU A 31 9.11 -20.71 2.16
C GLU A 31 9.48 -20.03 3.48
N LEU A 32 8.46 -19.61 4.25
CA LEU A 32 8.62 -18.91 5.52
C LEU A 32 9.29 -19.79 6.57
N ALA A 33 8.96 -21.09 6.64
CA ALA A 33 9.58 -22.02 7.58
C ALA A 33 11.07 -22.23 7.26
N TRP A 34 11.44 -22.24 5.98
CA TRP A 34 12.85 -22.29 5.56
C TRP A 34 13.60 -20.98 5.90
N LEU A 35 12.97 -19.81 5.73
CA LEU A 35 13.51 -18.51 6.14
C LEU A 35 13.78 -18.47 7.66
N TRP A 36 12.82 -18.89 8.48
CA TRP A 36 12.99 -18.92 9.94
C TRP A 36 14.00 -19.99 10.39
N LEU A 37 14.07 -21.15 9.72
CA LEU A 37 15.15 -22.11 9.95
C LEU A 37 16.54 -21.54 9.64
N ALA A 38 16.66 -20.67 8.63
CA ALA A 38 17.91 -19.99 8.33
C ALA A 38 18.32 -19.02 9.45
N SER A 39 17.37 -18.27 10.01
CA SER A 39 17.64 -17.31 11.10
C SER A 39 18.18 -18.01 12.37
N THR A 40 17.61 -19.16 12.71
CA THR A 40 17.95 -19.95 13.91
C THR A 40 19.16 -20.87 13.73
N ALA A 41 19.73 -20.96 12.53
CA ALA A 41 20.85 -21.84 12.22
C ALA A 41 22.14 -21.42 12.96
N ASP A 42 22.80 -22.40 13.56
CA ASP A 42 24.02 -22.27 14.38
C ASP A 42 25.31 -22.18 13.55
N THR A 43 25.25 -22.43 12.25
CA THR A 43 26.42 -22.40 11.36
C THR A 43 26.08 -21.80 9.99
N ILE A 44 27.07 -21.13 9.37
CA ILE A 44 26.95 -20.56 8.02
C ILE A 44 26.49 -21.60 6.98
N PRO A 45 27.03 -22.84 6.94
CA PRO A 45 26.57 -23.83 5.96
C PRO A 45 25.10 -24.25 6.14
N LYS A 46 24.61 -24.39 7.38
CA LYS A 46 23.20 -24.71 7.64
C LYS A 46 22.28 -23.55 7.25
N ARG A 47 22.69 -22.32 7.57
CA ARG A 47 21.96 -21.11 7.18
C ARG A 47 21.87 -21.00 5.66
N ARG A 48 22.99 -21.19 4.97
CA ARG A 48 23.07 -21.20 3.50
C ARG A 48 22.15 -22.24 2.88
N ALA A 49 22.17 -23.48 3.38
CA ALA A 49 21.30 -24.54 2.87
C ALA A 49 19.80 -24.23 3.01
N CYS A 50 19.39 -23.57 4.10
CA CYS A 50 18.00 -23.13 4.29
C CYS A 50 17.63 -22.02 3.29
N LEU A 51 18.50 -21.03 3.10
CA LEU A 51 18.28 -19.94 2.13
C LEU A 51 18.31 -20.43 0.68
N GLU A 52 19.16 -21.39 0.33
CA GLU A 52 19.14 -22.05 -0.98
C GLU A 52 17.81 -22.74 -1.24
N ARG A 53 17.20 -23.33 -0.20
CA ARG A 53 15.88 -23.96 -0.32
C ARG A 53 14.78 -22.92 -0.53
N VAL A 54 14.84 -21.77 0.15
CA VAL A 54 13.96 -20.62 -0.10
C VAL A 54 14.06 -20.19 -1.57
N LEU A 55 15.28 -20.01 -2.09
CA LEU A 55 15.50 -19.60 -3.49
C LEU A 55 15.12 -20.66 -4.53
N GLN A 56 15.04 -21.94 -4.15
CA GLN A 56 14.49 -22.99 -5.01
C GLN A 56 12.96 -22.93 -5.09
N ILE A 57 12.30 -22.53 -4.00
CA ILE A 57 10.85 -22.36 -3.94
C ILE A 57 10.46 -21.06 -4.65
N ASN A 58 11.14 -19.97 -4.31
CA ASN A 58 10.93 -18.64 -4.86
C ASN A 58 12.28 -18.01 -5.25
N PRO A 59 12.69 -18.11 -6.53
CA PRO A 59 13.96 -17.55 -7.02
C PRO A 59 14.09 -16.03 -6.85
N ASN A 60 12.98 -15.33 -6.68
CA ASN A 60 12.92 -13.88 -6.53
C ASN A 60 12.76 -13.43 -5.07
N ASN A 61 12.88 -14.34 -4.09
CA ASN A 61 12.79 -13.95 -2.68
C ASN A 61 13.97 -13.04 -2.29
N GLU A 62 13.71 -11.74 -2.20
CA GLU A 62 14.73 -10.72 -1.95
C GLU A 62 15.40 -10.87 -0.58
N ARG A 63 14.64 -11.28 0.45
CA ARG A 63 15.19 -11.54 1.80
C ARG A 63 16.26 -12.63 1.77
N ALA A 64 16.04 -13.71 1.04
CA ALA A 64 16.99 -14.80 0.90
C ALA A 64 18.16 -14.44 -0.03
N LEU A 65 17.92 -13.69 -1.10
CA LEU A 65 18.98 -13.16 -1.98
C LEU A 65 19.92 -12.25 -1.18
N GLU A 66 19.38 -11.31 -0.40
CA GLU A 66 20.16 -10.39 0.42
C GLU A 66 20.90 -11.11 1.55
N ALA A 67 20.23 -12.03 2.26
CA ALA A 67 20.87 -12.85 3.27
C ALA A 67 22.02 -13.69 2.68
N MET A 68 21.88 -14.19 1.45
CA MET A 68 22.94 -14.92 0.75
C MET A 68 24.14 -14.02 0.42
N ARG A 69 23.89 -12.81 -0.10
CA ARG A 69 24.94 -11.82 -0.37
C ARG A 69 25.76 -11.52 0.89
N ARG A 70 25.11 -11.34 2.03
CA ARG A 70 25.78 -11.09 3.32
C ARG A 70 26.66 -12.27 3.75
N LEU A 71 26.21 -13.51 3.52
CA LEU A 71 27.01 -14.71 3.83
C LEU A 71 28.23 -14.84 2.92
N ASP A 72 28.14 -14.46 1.64
CA ASP A 72 29.28 -14.49 0.73
C ASP A 72 30.34 -13.42 1.04
N VAL A 73 29.93 -12.27 1.57
CA VAL A 73 30.86 -11.27 2.13
C VAL A 73 31.52 -11.81 3.40
N ALA A 74 30.76 -12.46 4.28
CA ALA A 74 31.27 -12.97 5.56
C ALA A 74 32.23 -14.17 5.41
N ASP A 75 32.06 -15.02 4.40
CA ASP A 75 32.91 -16.20 4.13
C ASP A 75 34.12 -15.88 3.22
N GLY A 76 34.27 -14.63 2.79
CA GLY A 76 35.37 -14.20 1.90
C GLY A 76 35.31 -14.83 0.49
N SER A 77 34.17 -15.41 0.11
CA SER A 77 33.93 -16.04 -1.20
C SER A 77 33.55 -15.04 -2.31
N GLY A 78 33.34 -13.77 -1.95
CA GLY A 78 32.98 -12.68 -2.88
C GLY A 78 34.00 -12.48 -4.01
N SER A 79 33.75 -13.12 -5.15
CA SER A 79 34.46 -12.85 -6.40
C SER A 79 33.94 -11.55 -7.03
N ARG A 80 34.85 -10.68 -7.49
CA ARG A 80 34.53 -9.43 -8.22
C ARG A 80 33.54 -9.70 -9.38
N PRO A 81 32.56 -8.81 -9.62
CA PRO A 81 31.54 -9.02 -10.64
C PRO A 81 32.14 -9.10 -12.04
N SER A 82 31.63 -10.03 -12.84
CA SER A 82 32.15 -10.37 -14.16
C SER A 82 31.50 -9.53 -15.28
N ARG A 83 32.13 -9.53 -16.46
CA ARG A 83 31.84 -8.67 -17.62
C ARG A 83 30.45 -8.82 -18.27
N SER A 84 29.54 -9.65 -17.75
CA SER A 84 28.15 -9.74 -18.24
C SER A 84 27.30 -8.53 -17.87
N ASP A 85 27.55 -7.90 -16.71
CA ASP A 85 26.71 -6.83 -16.15
C ASP A 85 27.03 -5.44 -16.74
N ALA A 86 28.12 -5.35 -17.52
CA ALA A 86 28.49 -4.14 -18.24
C ALA A 86 27.67 -3.96 -19.54
N ARG A 87 27.02 -5.02 -20.04
CA ARG A 87 26.20 -4.95 -21.25
C ARG A 87 24.78 -4.47 -20.95
N SER A 88 24.19 -4.87 -19.82
CA SER A 88 22.89 -4.38 -19.38
C SER A 88 22.93 -2.88 -19.05
N ARG A 89 23.95 -2.40 -18.34
CA ARG A 89 24.12 -0.95 -18.07
C ARG A 89 24.32 -0.11 -19.33
N SER A 90 24.96 -0.67 -20.36
CA SER A 90 25.13 0.03 -21.64
C SER A 90 23.84 0.11 -22.45
N GLU A 91 22.98 -0.90 -22.37
CA GLU A 91 21.68 -0.95 -23.03
C GLU A 91 20.66 -0.06 -22.29
N GLU A 92 20.74 0.00 -20.97
CA GLU A 92 19.92 0.86 -20.11
C GLU A 92 20.26 2.35 -20.29
N GLU A 93 21.55 2.69 -20.40
CA GLU A 93 22.01 4.05 -20.71
C GLU A 93 21.58 4.48 -22.14
N GLN A 94 21.63 3.55 -23.10
CA GLN A 94 21.15 3.81 -24.47
C GLN A 94 19.63 3.99 -24.53
N ASN A 95 18.87 3.21 -23.75
CA ASN A 95 17.42 3.37 -23.66
C ASN A 95 17.03 4.69 -22.97
N ARG A 96 17.73 5.11 -21.91
CA ARG A 96 17.53 6.42 -21.28
C ARG A 96 17.76 7.56 -22.27
N GLN A 97 18.86 7.52 -23.02
CA GLN A 97 19.16 8.55 -24.02
C GLN A 97 18.14 8.56 -25.17
N ALA A 98 17.64 7.39 -25.61
CA ALA A 98 16.61 7.30 -26.65
C ALA A 98 15.27 7.89 -26.19
N VAL A 99 14.86 7.64 -24.95
CA VAL A 99 13.63 8.21 -24.35
C VAL A 99 13.74 9.73 -24.23
N GLU A 100 14.90 10.25 -23.84
CA GLU A 100 15.09 11.70 -23.72
C GLU A 100 15.10 12.42 -25.09
N GLN A 101 15.65 11.78 -26.13
CA GLN A 101 15.55 12.30 -27.49
C GLN A 101 14.10 12.33 -28.01
N LEU A 102 13.30 11.31 -27.70
CA LEU A 102 11.88 11.26 -28.06
C LEU A 102 11.07 12.35 -27.34
N ARG A 103 11.38 12.64 -26.06
CA ARG A 103 10.77 13.76 -25.31
C ARG A 103 11.07 15.11 -25.94
N ARG A 104 12.32 15.37 -26.35
CA ARG A 104 12.70 16.63 -27.04
C ARG A 104 12.01 16.78 -28.40
N ILE A 105 11.86 15.70 -29.16
CA ILE A 105 11.13 15.71 -30.44
C ILE A 105 9.64 16.02 -30.22
N ARG A 106 9.03 15.48 -29.14
CA ARG A 106 7.63 15.71 -28.79
C ARG A 106 7.36 17.16 -28.37
N GLN A 107 8.19 17.72 -27.49
CA GLN A 107 8.09 19.14 -27.08
C GLN A 107 8.26 20.11 -28.26
N THR A 108 9.17 19.80 -29.19
CA THR A 108 9.37 20.61 -30.41
C THR A 108 8.15 20.54 -31.36
N ARG A 109 7.37 19.44 -31.29
CA ARG A 109 6.16 19.25 -32.10
C ARG A 109 4.96 19.97 -31.48
N GLU A 110 4.85 20.01 -30.16
CA GLU A 110 3.78 20.68 -29.42
C GLU A 110 3.91 22.22 -29.48
N GLN A 111 5.13 22.77 -29.46
CA GLN A 111 5.35 24.20 -29.66
C GLN A 111 4.99 24.71 -31.07
N LYS A 112 4.89 23.82 -32.08
CA LYS A 112 4.60 24.21 -33.47
C LYS A 112 3.11 24.19 -33.82
N VAL A 113 2.24 23.75 -32.91
CA VAL A 113 0.78 23.64 -33.15
C VAL A 113 -0.01 24.85 -32.59
N VAL A 114 0.59 25.66 -31.72
CA VAL A 114 -0.05 26.88 -31.19
C VAL A 114 0.22 28.07 -32.12
N GLY A 115 -0.58 28.18 -33.19
CA GLY A 115 -0.47 29.37 -34.05
C GLY A 115 -1.27 29.32 -35.34
N ARG A 116 -2.60 29.25 -35.27
CA ARG A 116 -3.50 29.80 -36.31
C ARG A 116 -4.93 29.95 -35.77
N PRO A 117 -5.55 31.14 -35.82
CA PRO A 117 -6.95 31.30 -35.47
C PRO A 117 -7.83 30.96 -36.67
N THR A 118 -8.81 30.07 -36.50
CA THR A 118 -9.89 29.84 -37.47
C THR A 118 -11.20 30.47 -36.98
N PRO A 119 -12.01 31.06 -37.88
CA PRO A 119 -13.15 31.88 -37.49
C PRO A 119 -14.37 31.05 -37.10
N ARG A 120 -15.16 31.58 -36.16
CA ARG A 120 -16.46 31.05 -35.75
C ARG A 120 -17.47 31.17 -36.90
N ILE A 121 -18.09 30.05 -37.27
CA ILE A 121 -19.34 30.00 -38.04
C ILE A 121 -20.35 29.22 -37.21
N ALA A 122 -21.50 29.82 -36.95
CA ALA A 122 -22.65 29.21 -36.29
C ALA A 122 -23.77 28.97 -37.31
N VAL A 123 -24.28 27.73 -37.43
CA VAL A 123 -25.67 27.42 -37.82
C VAL A 123 -25.98 25.90 -37.58
N PRO A 124 -27.25 25.43 -37.59
CA PRO A 124 -27.78 24.48 -36.60
C PRO A 124 -28.17 23.11 -37.18
N GLY A 125 -28.49 22.15 -36.29
CA GLY A 125 -29.39 20.99 -36.47
C GLY A 125 -29.31 20.14 -37.74
N GLY A 126 -28.99 18.84 -37.59
CA GLY A 126 -29.27 17.84 -38.63
C GLY A 126 -28.54 16.50 -38.51
N PHE A 127 -29.01 15.62 -37.62
CA PHE A 127 -28.78 14.16 -37.69
C PHE A 127 -29.54 13.61 -38.91
N PRO A 128 -28.92 13.33 -40.08
CA PRO A 128 -28.52 11.94 -40.41
C PRO A 128 -27.39 11.84 -41.48
N VAL A 129 -26.31 12.62 -41.39
CA VAL A 129 -25.18 12.56 -42.37
C VAL A 129 -23.99 11.73 -41.86
N LEU A 130 -23.86 11.52 -40.55
CA LEU A 130 -22.71 10.85 -39.94
C LEU A 130 -22.59 9.35 -40.30
N ILE A 131 -23.73 8.65 -40.45
CA ILE A 131 -23.76 7.21 -40.72
C ILE A 131 -23.25 6.91 -42.14
N GLY A 132 -23.55 7.77 -43.12
CA GLY A 132 -23.06 7.62 -44.49
C GLY A 132 -21.54 7.82 -44.62
N VAL A 133 -20.95 8.72 -43.83
CA VAL A 133 -19.52 8.97 -43.82
C VAL A 133 -18.75 7.83 -43.14
N MET A 134 -19.29 7.25 -42.07
CA MET A 134 -18.70 6.09 -41.39
C MET A 134 -18.68 4.85 -42.29
N ILE A 135 -19.76 4.56 -43.02
CA ILE A 135 -19.81 3.41 -43.94
C ILE A 135 -18.80 3.56 -45.09
N LEU A 136 -18.63 4.77 -45.61
CA LEU A 136 -17.64 5.05 -46.65
C LEU A 136 -16.20 4.86 -46.14
N PHE A 137 -15.93 5.23 -44.89
CA PHE A 137 -14.62 5.11 -44.26
C PHE A 137 -14.23 3.64 -44.01
N VAL A 138 -15.19 2.80 -43.59
CA VAL A 138 -14.99 1.35 -43.42
C VAL A 138 -14.72 0.67 -44.75
N ILE A 139 -15.41 1.06 -45.82
CA ILE A 139 -15.15 0.52 -47.17
C ILE A 139 -13.76 0.91 -47.67
N VAL A 140 -13.32 2.15 -47.42
CA VAL A 140 -11.96 2.61 -47.79
C VAL A 140 -10.87 1.85 -47.02
N LEU A 141 -11.09 1.55 -45.73
CA LEU A 141 -10.17 0.76 -44.91
C LEU A 141 -10.05 -0.70 -45.36
N ILE A 142 -11.17 -1.32 -45.77
CA ILE A 142 -11.16 -2.70 -46.31
C ILE A 142 -10.41 -2.76 -47.65
N VAL A 143 -10.58 -1.75 -48.51
CA VAL A 143 -9.88 -1.67 -49.79
C VAL A 143 -8.38 -1.40 -49.62
N PHE A 144 -7.98 -0.58 -48.63
CA PHE A 144 -6.56 -0.33 -48.35
C PHE A 144 -5.87 -1.51 -47.63
N GLY A 145 -6.58 -2.23 -46.76
CA GLY A 145 -6.06 -3.43 -46.10
C GLY A 145 -5.73 -4.58 -47.08
N ALA A 146 -6.49 -4.69 -48.18
CA ALA A 146 -6.27 -5.71 -49.20
C ALA A 146 -5.06 -5.44 -50.11
N VAL A 147 -4.57 -4.19 -50.20
CA VAL A 147 -3.42 -3.81 -51.04
C VAL A 147 -2.08 -3.97 -50.31
N ALA A 148 -2.08 -4.08 -48.98
CA ALA A 148 -0.86 -4.18 -48.16
C ALA A 148 -0.28 -5.61 -48.05
N LEU A 149 -0.95 -6.65 -48.57
CA LEU A 149 -0.53 -8.06 -48.45
C LEU A 149 0.20 -8.63 -49.70
N GLN A 150 0.69 -7.78 -50.60
CA GLN A 150 1.51 -8.22 -51.73
C GLN A 150 2.80 -7.39 -51.87
N GLN A 151 3.82 -7.68 -51.05
CA GLN A 151 5.21 -7.39 -51.39
C GLN A 151 6.10 -8.54 -50.89
N VAL A 152 6.75 -9.18 -51.86
CA VAL A 152 7.65 -10.33 -51.74
C VAL A 152 9.02 -9.89 -51.19
N ALA A 153 9.61 -10.73 -50.36
CA ALA A 153 10.93 -10.56 -49.77
C ALA A 153 12.06 -10.45 -50.83
N VAL A 154 12.94 -9.45 -50.68
CA VAL A 154 14.25 -9.40 -51.33
C VAL A 154 15.29 -8.92 -50.31
N SER A 155 16.25 -9.78 -49.95
CA SER A 155 17.38 -9.46 -49.08
C SER A 155 18.45 -8.63 -49.81
N PRO A 156 19.09 -7.63 -49.18
CA PRO A 156 20.28 -7.00 -49.74
C PRO A 156 21.58 -7.70 -49.30
N THR A 157 22.44 -7.93 -50.28
CA THR A 157 23.82 -8.46 -50.19
C THR A 157 24.76 -7.45 -49.52
N PRO A 158 25.79 -7.88 -48.73
CA PRO A 158 26.67 -6.95 -48.03
C PRO A 158 27.69 -6.29 -48.97
N GLN A 159 27.83 -4.96 -48.90
CA GLN A 159 28.90 -4.22 -49.58
C GLN A 159 30.09 -3.99 -48.65
N ASN A 160 31.27 -4.43 -49.09
CA ASN A 160 32.57 -4.13 -48.51
C ASN A 160 32.91 -2.64 -48.68
N ILE A 161 33.13 -1.93 -47.57
CA ILE A 161 33.70 -0.57 -47.59
C ILE A 161 35.22 -0.68 -47.44
N VAL A 162 35.92 -0.27 -48.50
CA VAL A 162 37.38 -0.09 -48.56
C VAL A 162 37.71 1.32 -48.07
N LEU A 163 38.51 1.43 -47.01
CA LEU A 163 39.10 2.70 -46.56
C LEU A 163 40.45 2.92 -47.24
N GLN A 164 40.67 4.13 -47.76
CA GLN A 164 42.00 4.64 -48.13
C GLN A 164 42.19 6.09 -47.63
N PRO A 165 43.44 6.50 -47.38
CA PRO A 165 43.80 7.35 -46.26
C PRO A 165 43.94 8.83 -46.63
N ARG A 166 43.90 9.69 -45.60
CA ARG A 166 44.36 11.09 -45.68
C ARG A 166 45.40 11.34 -44.58
N ASP A 167 46.68 11.33 -44.99
CA ASP A 167 47.75 12.14 -44.40
C ASP A 167 47.41 13.63 -44.67
N THR A 168 47.84 14.69 -43.98
CA THR A 168 48.85 15.06 -42.96
C THR A 168 48.37 16.47 -42.52
N GLU A 169 48.49 16.98 -41.29
CA GLU A 169 49.69 17.50 -40.62
C GLU A 169 49.29 18.10 -39.24
N THR A 170 50.20 18.01 -38.27
CA THR A 170 50.13 18.36 -36.82
C THR A 170 50.60 19.83 -36.57
N PRO A 171 50.60 20.45 -35.35
CA PRO A 171 51.09 19.88 -34.06
C PRO A 171 50.28 20.19 -32.78
N ILE A 172 50.38 19.25 -31.83
CA ILE A 172 50.01 19.34 -30.42
C ILE A 172 51.29 19.63 -29.61
N PRO A 173 51.30 20.55 -28.62
CA PRO A 173 52.30 20.56 -27.57
C PRO A 173 51.72 20.10 -26.22
N GLY A 174 52.37 19.14 -25.57
CA GLY A 174 52.11 18.80 -24.16
C GLY A 174 52.34 17.34 -23.80
N THR A 175 53.58 16.86 -23.85
CA THR A 175 53.97 15.59 -23.22
C THR A 175 54.88 15.87 -22.03
N ALA A 176 54.44 15.49 -20.83
CA ALA A 176 55.24 15.56 -19.62
C ALA A 176 56.43 14.58 -19.72
N THR A 177 57.62 15.11 -19.51
CA THR A 177 58.90 14.41 -19.61
C THR A 177 59.25 13.78 -18.26
N VAL A 178 59.56 12.48 -18.25
CA VAL A 178 60.16 11.80 -17.10
C VAL A 178 61.67 12.01 -17.14
N THR A 179 62.19 12.74 -16.15
CA THR A 179 63.64 12.93 -15.93
C THR A 179 64.27 11.70 -15.26
N PRO A 180 65.39 11.15 -15.77
CA PRO A 180 66.18 10.17 -15.03
C PRO A 180 67.11 10.88 -14.04
N PHE A 181 66.94 10.63 -12.75
CA PHE A 181 67.86 11.08 -11.71
C PHE A 181 69.16 10.27 -11.79
N THR A 182 70.28 10.96 -12.01
CA THR A 182 71.63 10.42 -11.91
C THR A 182 72.13 10.66 -10.48
N GLY A 183 72.32 9.60 -9.69
CA GLY A 183 72.81 9.68 -8.32
C GLY A 183 74.08 8.85 -8.13
N ILE A 184 75.13 9.49 -7.63
CA ILE A 184 76.46 8.92 -7.35
C ILE A 184 76.39 8.00 -6.11
N LEU A 185 76.97 6.80 -6.21
CA LEU A 185 77.22 5.92 -5.06
C LEU A 185 78.38 6.49 -4.23
N VAL A 186 78.09 6.90 -2.99
CA VAL A 186 79.08 7.14 -1.95
C VAL A 186 78.88 6.07 -0.88
N THR A 187 79.83 5.15 -0.76
CA THR A 187 79.93 4.22 0.37
C THR A 187 80.51 4.96 1.57
N VAL A 188 79.79 4.97 2.69
CA VAL A 188 80.31 5.42 3.98
C VAL A 188 80.24 4.24 4.96
N ASP A 189 81.35 4.01 5.66
CA ASP A 189 81.56 2.89 6.57
C ASP A 189 80.68 2.96 7.85
N ASN A 190 80.07 1.81 8.17
CA ASN A 190 79.62 1.26 9.46
C ASN A 190 78.72 2.10 10.42
N PRO A 191 77.67 1.49 11.03
CA PRO A 191 76.63 2.20 11.75
C PRO A 191 76.96 2.39 13.23
N THR A 192 76.73 3.60 13.76
CA THR A 192 76.33 3.75 15.16
C THR A 192 74.80 3.69 15.21
N LEU A 193 74.26 2.67 15.88
CA LEU A 193 72.82 2.53 16.11
C LEU A 193 72.25 3.83 16.72
N PRO A 194 71.19 4.43 16.15
CA PRO A 194 70.46 5.49 16.83
C PRO A 194 69.64 4.92 17.99
N PRO A 195 69.25 5.74 18.99
CA PRO A 195 68.54 5.26 20.17
C PRO A 195 67.24 4.55 19.77
N THR A 196 66.96 3.43 20.45
CA THR A 196 65.75 2.63 20.30
C THR A 196 64.52 3.53 20.33
N PHE A 197 63.84 3.68 19.19
CA PHE A 197 62.48 4.20 19.17
C PHE A 197 61.62 3.22 19.96
N THR A 198 61.23 3.61 21.17
CA THR A 198 60.07 2.98 21.81
C THR A 198 58.86 3.42 20.98
N PRO A 199 58.08 2.52 20.36
CA PRO A 199 56.86 2.94 19.69
C PRO A 199 55.98 3.62 20.74
N THR A 200 55.67 4.90 20.55
CA THR A 200 54.58 5.53 21.28
C THR A 200 53.36 4.71 20.94
N GLY A 201 52.71 4.12 21.96
CA GLY A 201 51.51 3.34 21.76
C GLY A 201 50.53 4.15 20.92
N THR A 202 50.22 3.66 19.72
CA THR A 202 49.14 4.20 18.92
C THR A 202 47.92 4.21 19.82
N GLN A 203 47.36 5.38 20.13
CA GLN A 203 46.10 5.43 20.84
C GLN A 203 45.12 4.63 19.99
N THR A 204 44.64 3.50 20.52
CA THR A 204 43.48 2.82 19.97
C THR A 204 42.41 3.88 19.82
N PRO A 205 41.79 4.06 18.63
CA PRO A 205 40.65 4.95 18.52
C PRO A 205 39.69 4.59 19.65
N SER A 206 39.35 5.57 20.49
CA SER A 206 38.35 5.36 21.53
C SER A 206 37.12 4.81 20.82
N ASP A 207 36.54 3.72 21.33
CA ASP A 207 35.30 3.17 20.80
C ASP A 207 34.34 4.35 20.59
N THR A 208 34.02 4.64 19.32
CA THR A 208 32.93 5.57 19.02
C THR A 208 31.74 4.97 19.75
N PRO A 209 31.11 5.67 20.72
CA PRO A 209 29.94 5.12 21.35
C PRO A 209 28.99 4.74 20.23
N THR A 210 28.60 3.46 20.19
CA THR A 210 27.52 3.04 19.31
C THR A 210 26.40 4.04 19.56
N PRO A 211 25.92 4.77 18.53
CA PRO A 211 24.81 5.69 18.73
C PRO A 211 23.74 4.91 19.47
N THR A 212 23.41 5.36 20.68
CA THR A 212 22.26 4.82 21.38
C THR A 212 21.09 5.15 20.47
N GLU A 213 20.38 4.13 19.98
CA GLU A 213 19.15 4.37 19.25
C GLU A 213 18.33 5.34 20.08
N THR A 214 18.08 6.51 19.49
CA THR A 214 17.13 7.42 20.09
C THR A 214 15.79 6.75 19.86
N PRO A 215 15.08 6.32 20.91
CA PRO A 215 13.79 5.67 20.73
C PRO A 215 12.90 6.59 19.91
N PHE A 216 12.24 6.02 18.90
CA PHE A 216 11.32 6.75 18.04
C PHE A 216 10.34 7.54 18.93
N PRO A 217 10.15 8.84 18.71
CA PRO A 217 9.36 9.69 19.60
C PRO A 217 7.86 9.47 19.35
N MET A 218 7.36 8.26 19.60
CA MET A 218 5.95 7.89 19.39
C MET A 218 5.00 8.84 20.13
N ALA A 219 5.42 9.32 21.31
CA ALA A 219 4.68 10.28 22.12
C ALA A 219 4.63 11.72 21.56
N GLU A 220 5.37 12.05 20.49
CA GLU A 220 5.32 13.37 19.85
C GLU A 220 4.23 13.50 18.79
N PHE A 221 3.71 12.37 18.30
CA PHE A 221 2.65 12.36 17.29
C PHE A 221 1.30 12.17 17.95
N GLN A 222 0.30 12.91 17.50
CA GLN A 222 -1.08 12.73 17.93
C GLN A 222 -1.83 11.90 16.89
N LEU A 223 -2.40 10.78 17.34
CA LEU A 223 -3.20 9.86 16.56
C LEU A 223 -4.68 10.13 16.85
N LEU A 224 -5.49 10.13 15.81
CA LEU A 224 -6.95 10.13 15.87
C LEU A 224 -7.44 8.77 15.40
N THR A 225 -8.41 8.23 16.12
CA THR A 225 -8.97 6.93 15.83
C THR A 225 -10.47 6.95 15.99
N SER A 226 -11.18 6.21 15.14
CA SER A 226 -12.56 5.83 15.40
C SER A 226 -12.62 4.41 15.94
N GLY A 227 -13.44 4.17 16.95
CA GLY A 227 -13.55 2.85 17.55
C GLY A 227 -14.80 2.67 18.41
N VAL A 228 -15.20 1.41 18.59
CA VAL A 228 -16.33 1.03 19.43
C VAL A 228 -15.80 0.60 20.79
N GLU A 229 -16.05 1.42 21.82
CA GLU A 229 -15.80 1.02 23.20
C GLU A 229 -16.68 -0.19 23.59
N ASN A 230 -16.21 -0.99 24.54
CA ASN A 230 -16.92 -2.16 25.03
C ASN A 230 -18.35 -1.84 25.50
N GLY A 231 -19.34 -2.35 24.76
CA GLY A 231 -20.77 -2.16 25.03
C GLY A 231 -21.40 -0.90 24.40
N ALA A 232 -20.61 -0.08 23.69
CA ALA A 232 -21.12 1.00 22.86
C ALA A 232 -21.79 0.44 21.59
N ALA A 233 -22.81 1.16 21.10
CA ALA A 233 -23.54 0.77 19.89
C ALA A 233 -22.90 1.28 18.60
N GLN A 234 -22.16 2.39 18.67
CA GLN A 234 -21.60 3.10 17.53
C GLN A 234 -20.16 3.52 17.81
N PRO A 235 -19.32 3.67 16.76
CA PRO A 235 -17.96 4.12 16.94
C PRO A 235 -17.90 5.59 17.36
N ALA A 236 -17.10 5.88 18.38
CA ALA A 236 -16.79 7.24 18.83
C ALA A 236 -15.39 7.65 18.33
N LEU A 237 -15.10 8.93 18.46
CA LEU A 237 -13.84 9.53 18.05
C LEU A 237 -12.92 9.71 19.26
N PHE A 238 -11.70 9.18 19.17
CA PHE A 238 -10.69 9.23 20.23
C PHE A 238 -9.40 9.85 19.70
N SER A 239 -8.72 10.62 20.54
CA SER A 239 -7.35 11.07 20.29
C SER A 239 -6.41 10.42 21.29
N MET A 240 -5.22 10.04 20.86
CA MET A 240 -4.16 9.51 21.71
C MET A 240 -2.80 9.94 21.16
N LEU A 241 -1.73 9.74 21.92
CA LEU A 241 -0.37 9.85 21.40
C LEU A 241 0.01 8.58 20.61
N GLY A 242 1.01 8.66 19.73
CA GLY A 242 1.43 7.54 18.89
C GLY A 242 2.01 6.35 19.67
N ASP A 243 2.27 6.49 20.97
CA ASP A 243 2.61 5.38 21.86
C ASP A 243 1.40 4.80 22.60
N GLY A 244 0.19 5.28 22.29
CA GLY A 244 -1.08 4.88 22.90
C GLY A 244 -1.40 5.60 24.20
N SER A 245 -0.52 6.47 24.70
CA SER A 245 -0.77 7.23 25.92
C SER A 245 -1.69 8.43 25.70
N ASP A 246 -2.18 9.02 26.79
CA ASP A 246 -3.07 10.20 26.79
C ASP A 246 -4.32 10.06 25.91
N GLU A 247 -4.89 8.85 25.85
CA GLU A 247 -6.16 8.62 25.17
C GLU A 247 -7.30 9.44 25.79
N ALA A 248 -8.08 10.11 24.94
CA ALA A 248 -9.22 10.92 25.32
C ALA A 248 -10.33 10.80 24.28
N LEU A 249 -11.59 10.70 24.76
CA LEU A 249 -12.78 10.87 23.93
C LEU A 249 -12.83 12.30 23.38
N VAL A 250 -12.87 12.43 22.06
CA VAL A 250 -13.01 13.70 21.34
C VAL A 250 -14.48 13.99 21.10
N ALA A 251 -15.22 13.03 20.54
CA ALA A 251 -16.63 13.20 20.21
C ALA A 251 -17.36 11.84 20.17
N GLU A 252 -18.63 11.84 20.55
CA GLU A 252 -19.56 10.73 20.39
C GLU A 252 -20.85 11.23 19.76
N ASP A 253 -21.47 10.41 18.92
CA ASP A 253 -22.73 10.73 18.25
C ASP A 253 -23.57 9.47 18.06
N ALA A 254 -24.90 9.61 18.01
CA ALA A 254 -25.82 8.50 17.81
C ALA A 254 -25.66 7.78 16.46
N LEU A 255 -25.05 8.44 15.47
CA LEU A 255 -24.69 7.86 14.17
C LEU A 255 -23.22 7.43 14.09
N GLY A 256 -22.43 7.71 15.12
CA GLY A 256 -21.01 7.37 15.19
C GLY A 256 -20.12 8.18 14.24
N PHE A 257 -18.85 7.80 14.22
CA PHE A 257 -17.80 8.30 13.34
C PHE A 257 -17.05 7.09 12.75
N TYR A 258 -17.04 6.91 11.44
CA TYR A 258 -16.48 5.70 10.82
C TYR A 258 -15.10 5.94 10.20
N GLU A 259 -15.02 6.20 8.91
CA GLU A 259 -13.76 6.48 8.25
C GLU A 259 -13.44 7.94 8.52
N VAL A 260 -12.25 8.23 9.04
CA VAL A 260 -11.84 9.58 9.46
C VAL A 260 -10.60 10.02 8.69
N ALA A 261 -10.50 11.31 8.38
CA ALA A 261 -9.31 11.90 7.75
C ALA A 261 -9.11 13.37 8.18
N TYR A 262 -7.91 13.73 8.59
CA TYR A 262 -7.52 15.10 8.91
C TYR A 262 -7.14 15.90 7.68
N SER A 263 -7.47 17.19 7.69
CA SER A 263 -6.88 18.14 6.75
C SER A 263 -5.36 18.25 7.00
N PRO A 264 -4.55 18.56 5.98
CA PRO A 264 -3.09 18.64 6.11
C PRO A 264 -2.60 19.69 7.12
N ASP A 265 -3.44 20.65 7.48
CA ASP A 265 -3.17 21.67 8.51
C ASP A 265 -3.76 21.33 9.89
N GLY A 266 -4.44 20.19 10.02
CA GLY A 266 -5.08 19.71 11.24
C GLY A 266 -6.29 20.52 11.70
N SER A 267 -6.77 21.47 10.89
CA SER A 267 -7.87 22.37 11.25
C SER A 267 -9.26 21.75 11.08
N GLN A 268 -9.39 20.75 10.20
CA GLN A 268 -10.65 20.11 9.86
C GLN A 268 -10.51 18.60 9.90
N ILE A 269 -11.64 17.95 10.16
CA ILE A 269 -11.80 16.50 10.07
C ILE A 269 -12.90 16.20 9.06
N ALA A 270 -12.66 15.24 8.17
CA ALA A 270 -13.66 14.62 7.34
C ALA A 270 -13.99 13.24 7.90
N PHE A 271 -15.26 12.86 7.85
CA PHE A 271 -15.68 11.54 8.29
C PHE A 271 -16.98 11.06 7.65
N THR A 272 -17.22 9.75 7.70
CA THR A 272 -18.47 9.15 7.20
C THR A 272 -19.44 8.76 8.31
N ARG A 273 -20.74 8.89 8.02
CA ARG A 273 -21.84 8.45 8.89
C ARG A 273 -22.92 7.72 8.10
N PRO A 274 -23.60 6.72 8.68
CA PRO A 274 -24.77 6.10 8.05
C PRO A 274 -25.89 7.11 7.84
N HIS A 275 -26.53 7.06 6.67
CA HIS A 275 -27.75 7.83 6.42
C HIS A 275 -28.91 7.20 7.20
N LEU A 276 -29.61 8.00 8.01
CA LEU A 276 -30.87 7.59 8.62
C LEU A 276 -31.95 7.53 7.54
N ASN A 277 -32.66 6.39 7.41
CA ASN A 277 -33.96 6.41 6.73
C ASN A 277 -34.82 7.55 7.31
N ASP A 278 -35.69 8.17 6.50
CA ASP A 278 -36.83 8.94 7.01
C ASP A 278 -37.55 8.07 8.05
N ALA A 279 -37.29 8.30 9.34
CA ALA A 279 -37.73 7.38 10.38
C ALA A 279 -39.25 7.28 10.36
N PRO A 280 -39.86 6.08 10.42
CA PRO A 280 -41.27 6.02 10.82
C PRO A 280 -41.36 6.64 12.23
N PRO A 281 -42.43 7.40 12.54
CA PRO A 281 -42.53 8.13 13.78
C PRO A 281 -42.33 7.18 14.97
N VAL A 282 -41.53 7.62 15.93
CA VAL A 282 -41.29 6.95 17.21
C VAL A 282 -42.62 6.41 17.73
N VAL A 283 -42.79 5.09 17.74
CA VAL A 283 -43.89 4.46 18.44
C VAL A 283 -43.52 4.52 19.91
N GLU A 284 -44.08 5.49 20.63
CA GLU A 284 -44.06 5.45 22.10
C GLU A 284 -44.64 4.09 22.52
N GLU A 285 -43.84 3.28 23.21
CA GLU A 285 -44.31 1.98 23.70
C GLU A 285 -45.55 2.20 24.58
N PRO A 286 -46.64 1.45 24.36
CA PRO A 286 -47.78 1.55 25.25
C PRO A 286 -47.36 1.02 26.62
N THR A 287 -47.36 1.88 27.63
CA THR A 287 -47.25 1.46 29.03
C THR A 287 -48.39 0.49 29.34
N ILE A 288 -48.09 -0.81 29.35
CA ILE A 288 -49.01 -1.83 29.86
C ILE A 288 -48.86 -1.84 31.38
N ALA A 289 -49.82 -1.19 32.06
CA ALA A 289 -50.03 -1.38 33.48
C ALA A 289 -50.49 -2.82 33.72
N VAL A 290 -49.60 -3.66 34.25
CA VAL A 290 -49.95 -4.99 34.75
C VAL A 290 -50.57 -4.81 36.14
N GLU A 291 -51.90 -4.74 36.21
CA GLU A 291 -52.62 -5.03 37.45
C GLU A 291 -52.65 -6.56 37.65
N ALA A 292 -52.02 -7.02 38.74
CA ALA A 292 -52.08 -8.41 39.16
C ALA A 292 -53.45 -8.70 39.80
N THR A 293 -54.17 -9.68 39.26
CA THR A 293 -55.29 -10.33 39.95
C THR A 293 -55.07 -11.84 39.96
N GLU A 294 -55.03 -12.38 41.17
CA GLU A 294 -54.91 -13.78 41.56
C GLU A 294 -56.17 -14.62 41.23
N GLU A 295 -55.93 -15.95 41.14
CA GLU A 295 -56.83 -17.08 41.43
C GLU A 295 -57.91 -17.53 40.42
N GLU A 296 -57.74 -18.74 39.83
CA GLU A 296 -58.28 -20.05 40.27
C GLU A 296 -58.24 -21.08 39.11
N GLU A 297 -57.70 -22.29 39.33
CA GLU A 297 -58.04 -23.50 38.54
C GLU A 297 -59.29 -24.18 39.15
N PRO A 298 -60.12 -24.95 38.38
CA PRO A 298 -59.87 -26.41 38.34
C PRO A 298 -60.40 -27.22 37.11
N SER A 299 -59.74 -28.38 36.92
CA SER A 299 -60.29 -29.75 36.67
C SER A 299 -60.76 -30.26 35.28
N VAL A 300 -59.92 -31.17 34.74
CA VAL A 300 -60.14 -32.59 34.30
C VAL A 300 -61.48 -33.03 33.69
N VAL A 301 -61.41 -33.63 32.48
CA VAL A 301 -62.23 -34.80 32.07
C VAL A 301 -61.41 -35.75 31.17
N GLU A 302 -61.33 -37.02 31.55
CA GLU A 302 -60.78 -38.15 30.79
C GLU A 302 -61.82 -38.83 29.88
N ALA A 303 -61.37 -39.51 28.81
CA ALA A 303 -62.05 -40.70 28.28
C ALA A 303 -61.07 -41.62 27.50
N GLU A 304 -61.20 -42.92 27.75
CA GLU A 304 -60.31 -44.04 27.37
C GLU A 304 -60.53 -44.68 25.98
N SER A 305 -59.55 -45.50 25.58
CA SER A 305 -59.67 -46.89 25.04
C SER A 305 -59.51 -47.21 23.52
N THR A 306 -58.31 -47.76 23.21
CA THR A 306 -57.91 -48.94 22.35
C THR A 306 -58.52 -49.24 20.96
N GLN A 307 -57.68 -49.44 19.92
CA GLN A 307 -57.21 -50.75 19.39
C GLN A 307 -56.31 -50.60 18.13
N GLN A 308 -55.41 -51.59 17.90
CA GLN A 308 -54.23 -51.61 17.01
C GLN A 308 -54.48 -52.38 15.69
N VAL A 309 -54.11 -51.84 14.50
CA VAL A 309 -53.78 -52.61 13.27
C VAL A 309 -52.78 -51.86 12.35
N PHE A 310 -51.81 -52.63 11.83
CA PHE A 310 -50.66 -52.40 10.93
C PHE A 310 -50.74 -51.45 9.70
N GLY A 311 -49.61 -50.80 9.36
CA GLY A 311 -49.18 -50.48 7.97
C GLY A 311 -48.69 -49.04 7.71
N ALA A 312 -47.39 -48.88 7.38
CA ALA A 312 -46.63 -47.68 6.96
C ALA A 312 -47.33 -46.76 5.90
N PRO A 313 -46.97 -45.45 5.71
CA PRO A 313 -45.61 -44.88 5.79
C PRO A 313 -45.42 -43.67 6.71
N THR A 314 -44.17 -43.50 7.15
CA THR A 314 -43.63 -42.31 7.81
C THR A 314 -43.77 -41.09 6.91
N VAL A 315 -44.51 -40.09 7.37
CA VAL A 315 -44.47 -38.71 6.85
C VAL A 315 -43.55 -37.96 7.80
N GLU A 316 -42.39 -37.54 7.30
CA GLU A 316 -41.51 -36.62 8.02
C GLU A 316 -42.24 -35.27 8.16
N PRO A 317 -42.23 -34.62 9.34
CA PRO A 317 -42.84 -33.31 9.47
C PRO A 317 -42.06 -32.32 8.60
N GLU A 318 -42.77 -31.71 7.65
CA GLU A 318 -42.30 -30.58 6.87
C GLU A 318 -41.97 -29.46 7.86
N VAL A 319 -40.68 -29.23 8.12
CA VAL A 319 -40.20 -28.06 8.84
C VAL A 319 -40.46 -26.89 7.91
N VAL A 320 -41.57 -26.19 8.15
CA VAL A 320 -41.79 -24.88 7.57
C VAL A 320 -40.82 -23.96 8.30
N GLU A 321 -39.64 -23.75 7.72
CA GLU A 321 -38.77 -22.65 8.12
C GLU A 321 -39.54 -21.36 7.80
N GLU A 322 -40.13 -20.79 8.85
CA GLU A 322 -40.62 -19.42 8.80
C GLU A 322 -39.38 -18.55 8.57
N VAL A 323 -39.20 -18.14 7.31
CA VAL A 323 -38.21 -17.14 6.92
C VAL A 323 -38.61 -15.87 7.64
N VAL A 324 -38.00 -15.63 8.80
CA VAL A 324 -37.99 -14.32 9.43
C VAL A 324 -37.21 -13.45 8.47
N GLU A 325 -37.90 -12.69 7.62
CA GLU A 325 -37.26 -11.61 6.89
C GLU A 325 -36.66 -10.68 7.94
N GLU A 326 -35.33 -10.61 7.98
CA GLU A 326 -34.65 -9.64 8.82
C GLU A 326 -35.17 -8.25 8.46
N PRO A 327 -35.51 -7.41 9.45
CA PRO A 327 -35.95 -6.05 9.16
C PRO A 327 -34.87 -5.37 8.32
N ALA A 328 -35.29 -4.79 7.18
CA ALA A 328 -34.38 -4.05 6.32
C ALA A 328 -33.57 -3.06 7.17
N SER A 329 -32.24 -3.06 7.00
CA SER A 329 -31.33 -2.17 7.72
C SER A 329 -31.90 -0.74 7.73
N PRO A 330 -31.97 -0.07 8.88
CA PRO A 330 -32.49 1.29 8.96
C PRO A 330 -31.61 2.33 8.24
N TYR A 331 -30.46 1.91 7.68
CA TYR A 331 -29.48 2.77 7.04
C TYR A 331 -29.48 2.60 5.51
N ARG A 332 -29.46 3.72 4.76
CA ARG A 332 -29.25 3.73 3.29
C ARG A 332 -27.94 4.41 2.92
N GLY A 333 -26.87 3.63 2.83
CA GLY A 333 -25.56 4.17 2.46
C GLY A 333 -24.96 5.07 3.55
N ALA A 334 -23.74 5.51 3.30
CA ALA A 334 -23.00 6.43 4.17
C ALA A 334 -22.87 7.80 3.49
N GLU A 335 -22.90 8.85 4.30
CA GLU A 335 -22.77 10.24 3.89
C GLU A 335 -21.46 10.83 4.40
N LEU A 336 -20.91 11.80 3.67
CA LEU A 336 -19.66 12.46 3.99
C LEU A 336 -19.91 13.78 4.72
N PHE A 337 -19.20 13.98 5.81
CA PHE A 337 -19.26 15.17 6.65
C PHE A 337 -17.87 15.78 6.80
N VAL A 338 -17.82 17.11 6.94
CA VAL A 338 -16.62 17.86 7.31
C VAL A 338 -16.94 18.76 8.50
N ALA A 339 -16.04 18.82 9.47
CA ALA A 339 -16.18 19.64 10.68
C ALA A 339 -14.85 20.29 11.08
N PRO A 340 -14.86 21.35 11.89
CA PRO A 340 -13.68 21.78 12.64
C PRO A 340 -13.13 20.62 13.49
N ALA A 341 -11.82 20.44 13.49
CA ALA A 341 -11.17 19.35 14.24
C ALA A 341 -11.41 19.44 15.76
N ASP A 342 -11.58 20.65 16.29
CA ASP A 342 -11.84 20.94 17.71
C ASP A 342 -13.33 20.97 18.07
N SER A 343 -14.23 20.82 17.09
CA SER A 343 -15.68 20.73 17.32
C SER A 343 -16.34 19.81 16.28
N PRO A 344 -16.07 18.49 16.28
CA PRO A 344 -16.64 17.54 15.32
C PRO A 344 -18.17 17.45 15.32
N GLU A 345 -18.82 17.95 16.37
CA GLU A 345 -20.28 18.08 16.46
C GLU A 345 -20.88 19.15 15.52
N ASP A 346 -20.08 20.12 15.08
CA ASP A 346 -20.49 21.20 14.16
C ASP A 346 -20.40 20.77 12.68
N ALA A 347 -20.46 19.47 12.43
CA ALA A 347 -20.26 18.88 11.14
C ALA A 347 -21.30 19.29 10.10
N VAL A 348 -20.81 19.52 8.88
CA VAL A 348 -21.61 19.81 7.69
C VAL A 348 -21.53 18.64 6.74
N GLN A 349 -22.69 18.12 6.33
CA GLN A 349 -22.77 17.12 5.26
C GLN A 349 -22.39 17.77 3.93
N ILE A 350 -21.49 17.13 3.19
CA ILE A 350 -21.01 17.62 1.88
C ILE A 350 -21.26 16.65 0.72
N SER A 351 -21.76 15.43 0.97
CA SER A 351 -22.00 14.43 -0.09
C SER A 351 -23.09 14.83 -1.09
N PHE A 352 -22.98 14.27 -2.29
CA PHE A 352 -23.84 14.57 -3.43
C PHE A 352 -25.16 13.78 -3.35
N SER A 353 -26.21 14.37 -2.76
CA SER A 353 -27.58 13.83 -2.76
C SER A 353 -27.86 12.61 -1.86
N SER A 354 -29.15 12.38 -1.59
CA SER A 354 -29.64 11.35 -0.70
C SER A 354 -29.76 9.99 -1.41
N GLY A 355 -29.01 8.99 -0.96
CA GLY A 355 -29.17 7.58 -1.36
C GLY A 355 -27.95 6.91 -2.01
N GLU A 356 -26.88 7.67 -2.24
CA GLU A 356 -25.57 7.16 -2.66
C GLU A 356 -24.72 6.88 -1.41
N THR A 357 -23.85 5.87 -1.49
CA THR A 357 -22.86 5.56 -0.44
C THR A 357 -21.56 6.26 -0.77
N VAL A 358 -21.05 7.05 0.18
CA VAL A 358 -19.73 7.67 0.13
C VAL A 358 -18.83 7.05 1.20
N SER A 359 -17.57 6.77 0.84
CA SER A 359 -16.57 6.20 1.76
C SER A 359 -15.14 6.65 1.47
N HIS A 360 -14.23 6.29 2.37
CA HIS A 360 -12.77 6.45 2.31
C HIS A 360 -12.33 7.87 1.93
N PRO A 361 -12.72 8.91 2.70
CA PRO A 361 -12.24 10.26 2.44
C PRO A 361 -10.72 10.34 2.69
N THR A 362 -10.01 11.01 1.79
CA THR A 362 -8.58 11.37 1.95
C THR A 362 -8.38 12.80 1.47
N TRP A 363 -7.64 13.61 2.22
CA TRP A 363 -7.40 15.00 1.85
C TRP A 363 -6.30 15.14 0.81
N SER A 364 -6.46 16.08 -0.12
CA SER A 364 -5.34 16.52 -0.95
C SER A 364 -4.25 17.16 -0.08
N PRO A 365 -2.96 16.99 -0.39
CA PRO A 365 -1.85 17.57 0.36
C PRO A 365 -1.93 19.11 0.51
N ASP A 366 -2.56 19.79 -0.44
CA ASP A 366 -2.80 21.23 -0.38
C ASP A 366 -4.04 21.65 0.42
N GLY A 367 -4.83 20.69 0.93
CA GLY A 367 -6.04 20.90 1.73
C GLY A 367 -7.23 21.47 0.96
N THR A 368 -7.17 21.54 -0.37
CA THR A 368 -8.21 22.16 -1.19
C THR A 368 -9.33 21.21 -1.60
N HIS A 369 -9.08 19.90 -1.59
CA HIS A 369 -10.04 18.87 -1.99
C HIS A 369 -9.93 17.63 -1.09
N LEU A 370 -10.96 16.78 -1.18
CA LEU A 370 -10.93 15.40 -0.73
C LEU A 370 -11.08 14.47 -1.94
N ALA A 371 -10.37 13.34 -1.96
CA ALA A 371 -10.76 12.20 -2.78
C ALA A 371 -11.63 11.26 -1.94
N ILE A 372 -12.68 10.74 -2.55
CA ILE A 372 -13.69 9.87 -1.93
C ILE A 372 -14.07 8.75 -2.89
N VAL A 373 -14.67 7.69 -2.36
CA VAL A 373 -15.38 6.66 -3.13
C VAL A 373 -16.87 6.98 -3.13
N SER A 374 -17.54 6.81 -4.27
CA SER A 374 -19.01 6.93 -4.37
C SER A 374 -19.59 5.87 -5.31
N ASP A 375 -20.73 5.29 -4.95
CA ASP A 375 -21.49 4.33 -5.78
C ASP A 375 -22.52 5.00 -6.73
N SER A 376 -22.48 6.32 -6.84
CA SER A 376 -23.41 7.14 -7.64
C SER A 376 -23.48 6.79 -9.13
N ALA A 377 -22.41 6.20 -9.66
CA ALA A 377 -22.33 5.74 -11.06
C ALA A 377 -22.98 4.36 -11.29
N GLY A 378 -23.35 3.64 -10.21
CA GLY A 378 -23.89 2.28 -10.24
C GLY A 378 -22.86 1.21 -9.81
N ASP A 379 -21.58 1.54 -9.91
CA ASP A 379 -20.41 0.91 -9.31
C ASP A 379 -19.63 1.96 -8.49
N THR A 380 -18.69 1.49 -7.67
CA THR A 380 -17.87 2.41 -6.86
C THR A 380 -16.80 3.05 -7.73
N GLU A 381 -16.79 4.37 -7.73
CA GLU A 381 -15.88 5.20 -8.49
C GLU A 381 -15.22 6.24 -7.58
N ILE A 382 -14.07 6.75 -7.99
CA ILE A 382 -13.32 7.78 -7.25
C ILE A 382 -13.77 9.16 -7.70
N TYR A 383 -14.10 9.99 -6.74
CA TYR A 383 -14.48 11.39 -6.93
C TYR A 383 -13.54 12.31 -6.16
N THR A 384 -13.47 13.56 -6.60
CA THR A 384 -12.95 14.68 -5.81
C THR A 384 -14.07 15.63 -5.44
N ILE A 385 -13.98 16.22 -4.25
CA ILE A 385 -14.93 17.22 -3.75
C ILE A 385 -14.20 18.29 -2.94
N GLN A 386 -14.65 19.53 -2.98
CA GLN A 386 -14.16 20.56 -2.06
C GLN A 386 -14.75 20.37 -0.65
N PRO A 387 -14.06 20.81 0.41
CA PRO A 387 -14.55 20.70 1.78
C PRO A 387 -15.88 21.43 2.06
N ASP A 388 -16.31 22.32 1.16
CA ASP A 388 -17.60 23.00 1.22
C ASP A 388 -18.70 22.30 0.40
N GLY A 389 -18.42 21.11 -0.15
CA GLY A 389 -19.30 20.35 -1.04
C GLY A 389 -19.27 20.83 -2.50
N GLY A 390 -18.45 21.84 -2.82
CA GLY A 390 -18.25 22.36 -4.17
C GLY A 390 -17.37 21.47 -5.06
N ASP A 391 -17.31 21.84 -6.34
CA ASP A 391 -16.41 21.26 -7.37
C ASP A 391 -16.33 19.73 -7.41
N GLY A 392 -17.47 19.08 -7.16
CA GLY A 392 -17.61 17.63 -7.25
C GLY A 392 -17.31 17.10 -8.65
N ARG A 393 -16.34 16.19 -8.74
CA ARG A 393 -15.88 15.62 -10.01
C ARG A 393 -15.60 14.13 -9.90
N GLN A 394 -16.17 13.36 -10.81
CA GLN A 394 -15.78 11.96 -11.04
C GLN A 394 -14.39 11.89 -11.72
N LEU A 395 -13.47 11.14 -11.14
CA LEU A 395 -12.11 10.90 -11.67
C LEU A 395 -12.03 9.61 -12.48
N THR A 396 -12.72 8.57 -12.02
CA THR A 396 -12.77 7.26 -12.69
C THR A 396 -14.18 6.98 -13.18
N ASP A 397 -14.30 6.46 -14.41
CA ASP A 397 -15.58 6.19 -15.07
C ASP A 397 -15.40 4.96 -15.96
N ASN A 398 -15.65 3.81 -15.37
CA ASN A 398 -15.56 2.50 -15.99
C ASN A 398 -16.72 1.61 -15.51
N ASN A 399 -16.62 0.29 -15.64
CA ASN A 399 -17.73 -0.63 -15.33
C ASN A 399 -17.25 -1.67 -14.32
N LEU A 400 -16.35 -1.25 -13.44
CA LEU A 400 -15.50 -2.03 -12.54
C LEU A 400 -15.35 -1.19 -11.26
N THR A 401 -14.91 -1.83 -10.17
CA THR A 401 -14.85 -1.22 -8.84
C THR A 401 -13.53 -0.49 -8.65
N ASP A 402 -13.60 0.82 -8.42
CA ASP A 402 -12.50 1.65 -7.96
C ASP A 402 -12.75 2.10 -6.51
N LYS A 403 -11.77 1.89 -5.63
CA LYS A 403 -11.91 2.12 -4.18
C LYS A 403 -10.60 2.51 -3.49
N ASP A 404 -10.70 2.81 -2.20
CA ASP A 404 -9.58 3.07 -1.28
C ASP A 404 -8.57 4.12 -1.83
N PRO A 405 -9.01 5.35 -2.17
CA PRO A 405 -8.10 6.39 -2.64
C PRO A 405 -7.17 6.84 -1.52
N ALA A 406 -5.92 7.10 -1.86
CA ALA A 406 -4.92 7.74 -1.00
C ALA A 406 -4.19 8.82 -1.78
N TRP A 407 -4.40 10.07 -1.36
CA TRP A 407 -3.73 11.22 -1.97
C TRP A 407 -2.34 11.38 -1.37
N GLY A 408 -1.35 11.57 -2.23
CA GLY A 408 0.04 11.71 -1.82
C GLY A 408 0.78 12.78 -2.60
N THR A 409 1.94 13.18 -2.08
CA THR A 409 2.88 14.06 -2.74
C THR A 409 4.11 13.26 -3.14
N ILE A 410 4.45 13.23 -4.43
CA ILE A 410 5.74 12.78 -4.93
C ILE A 410 6.71 13.95 -4.95
N ILE A 411 7.91 13.73 -4.45
CA ILE A 411 9.02 14.68 -4.53
C ILE A 411 10.05 14.14 -5.52
N ASP A 412 10.30 14.86 -6.60
CA ASP A 412 11.30 14.45 -7.59
C ASP A 412 12.74 14.73 -7.13
N ALA A 413 13.73 14.26 -7.91
CA ALA A 413 15.15 14.47 -7.58
C ALA A 413 15.61 15.95 -7.57
N ASN A 414 14.79 16.87 -8.10
CA ASN A 414 15.02 18.31 -8.06
C ASN A 414 14.33 18.98 -6.87
N GLY A 415 13.52 18.25 -6.11
CA GLY A 415 12.70 18.76 -5.02
C GLY A 415 11.36 19.34 -5.48
N ASP A 416 10.97 19.13 -6.74
CA ASP A 416 9.67 19.56 -7.24
C ASP A 416 8.59 18.58 -6.76
N SER A 417 7.54 19.10 -6.14
CA SER A 417 6.40 18.31 -5.67
C SER A 417 5.35 18.11 -6.77
N SER A 418 4.74 16.94 -6.80
CA SER A 418 3.59 16.63 -7.65
C SER A 418 2.61 15.75 -6.89
N GLU A 419 1.32 16.02 -7.06
CA GLU A 419 0.29 15.22 -6.41
C GLU A 419 -0.09 14.00 -7.25
N LEU A 420 -0.33 12.88 -6.58
CA LEU A 420 -0.89 11.66 -7.14
C LEU A 420 -1.96 11.10 -6.21
N ILE A 421 -2.87 10.33 -6.80
CA ILE A 421 -3.83 9.51 -6.06
C ILE A 421 -3.48 8.05 -6.33
N ALA A 422 -3.11 7.31 -5.29
CA ALA A 422 -3.06 5.85 -5.32
C ALA A 422 -4.46 5.31 -5.03
N PHE A 423 -4.86 4.22 -5.67
CA PHE A 423 -6.18 3.64 -5.46
C PHE A 423 -6.22 2.17 -5.86
N ALA A 424 -7.22 1.45 -5.38
CA ALA A 424 -7.42 0.03 -5.65
C ALA A 424 -8.47 -0.15 -6.75
N SER A 425 -8.22 -1.04 -7.73
CA SER A 425 -9.12 -1.29 -8.86
C SER A 425 -9.09 -2.73 -9.35
N ASP A 426 -10.23 -3.30 -9.70
CA ASP A 426 -10.32 -4.62 -10.35
C ASP A 426 -10.33 -4.55 -11.89
N ARG A 427 -9.87 -3.41 -12.45
CA ARG A 427 -9.97 -3.12 -13.90
C ARG A 427 -9.27 -4.12 -14.84
N ASP A 428 -8.28 -4.84 -14.33
CA ASP A 428 -7.48 -5.81 -15.09
C ASP A 428 -7.88 -7.27 -14.80
N GLY A 429 -8.92 -7.50 -13.98
CA GLY A 429 -9.46 -8.83 -13.70
C GLY A 429 -10.48 -8.83 -12.57
N VAL A 430 -11.74 -9.14 -12.89
CA VAL A 430 -12.83 -9.25 -11.89
C VAL A 430 -12.43 -10.22 -10.78
N GLY A 431 -12.41 -9.74 -9.54
CA GLY A 431 -11.98 -10.51 -8.36
C GLY A 431 -10.48 -10.48 -8.06
N SER A 432 -9.70 -9.64 -8.77
CA SER A 432 -8.28 -9.38 -8.53
C SER A 432 -8.08 -7.87 -8.48
N THR A 433 -8.15 -7.29 -7.27
CA THR A 433 -7.95 -5.85 -7.09
C THR A 433 -6.47 -5.53 -7.10
N GLU A 434 -6.07 -4.44 -7.74
CA GLU A 434 -4.67 -4.02 -7.85
C GLU A 434 -4.53 -2.54 -7.50
N ILE A 435 -3.34 -2.14 -7.07
CA ILE A 435 -3.01 -0.74 -6.81
C ILE A 435 -2.64 -0.05 -8.11
N TYR A 436 -3.27 1.09 -8.35
CA TYR A 436 -2.98 2.01 -9.44
C TYR A 436 -2.65 3.39 -8.88
N THR A 437 -2.04 4.23 -9.71
CA THR A 437 -1.89 5.65 -9.46
C THR A 437 -2.48 6.45 -10.61
N MET A 438 -2.93 7.67 -10.33
CA MET A 438 -3.38 8.63 -11.33
C MET A 438 -3.03 10.06 -10.89
N THR A 439 -3.05 11.00 -11.84
CA THR A 439 -3.01 12.43 -11.52
C THR A 439 -4.37 12.90 -10.99
N PRO A 440 -4.44 13.97 -10.16
CA PRO A 440 -5.70 14.50 -9.61
C PRO A 440 -6.75 14.93 -10.64
N ASP A 441 -6.38 15.03 -11.92
CA ASP A 441 -7.30 15.26 -13.03
C ASP A 441 -7.87 13.96 -13.63
N GLY A 442 -7.66 12.80 -13.02
CA GLY A 442 -8.06 11.47 -13.50
C GLY A 442 -7.18 10.93 -14.63
N GLY A 443 -6.12 11.65 -15.01
CA GLY A 443 -5.18 11.26 -16.06
C GLY A 443 -4.08 10.30 -15.60
N ASN A 444 -3.23 9.90 -16.56
CA ASN A 444 -1.99 9.15 -16.31
C ASN A 444 -2.14 7.91 -15.40
N VAL A 445 -3.18 7.11 -15.63
CA VAL A 445 -3.38 5.91 -14.82
C VAL A 445 -2.27 4.87 -15.06
N ILE A 446 -1.61 4.42 -14.00
CA ILE A 446 -0.51 3.45 -14.02
C ILE A 446 -0.77 2.36 -12.97
N ARG A 447 -0.68 1.09 -13.37
CA ARG A 447 -0.73 -0.06 -12.46
C ARG A 447 0.60 -0.25 -11.73
N LEU A 448 0.56 -0.47 -10.42
CA LEU A 448 1.73 -0.70 -9.57
C LEU A 448 1.87 -2.15 -9.10
N THR A 449 0.76 -2.85 -8.82
CA THR A 449 0.76 -4.25 -8.38
C THR A 449 0.21 -5.17 -9.45
N ASP A 450 0.70 -6.41 -9.50
CA ASP A 450 0.28 -7.45 -10.44
C ASP A 450 0.48 -8.86 -9.85
N ASP A 451 0.44 -8.94 -8.52
CA ASP A 451 0.73 -10.14 -7.76
C ASP A 451 -0.49 -11.07 -7.68
N THR A 452 -0.28 -12.32 -7.25
CA THR A 452 -1.40 -13.23 -6.99
C THR A 452 -2.20 -12.74 -5.78
N GLY A 453 -3.50 -12.50 -5.93
CA GLY A 453 -4.36 -12.00 -4.85
C GLY A 453 -4.87 -10.59 -5.15
N SER A 454 -5.58 -9.99 -4.20
CA SER A 454 -5.98 -8.60 -4.22
C SER A 454 -5.01 -7.73 -3.42
N SER A 455 -4.77 -6.53 -3.93
CA SER A 455 -4.06 -5.45 -3.26
C SER A 455 -4.99 -4.25 -3.11
N TYR A 456 -5.07 -3.67 -1.92
CA TYR A 456 -6.02 -2.61 -1.56
C TYR A 456 -5.52 -1.74 -0.40
N ALA A 457 -6.29 -0.71 -0.01
CA ALA A 457 -5.95 0.24 1.05
C ALA A 457 -4.49 0.79 0.97
N PRO A 458 -4.09 1.44 -0.15
CA PRO A 458 -2.78 2.05 -0.26
C PRO A 458 -2.65 3.27 0.68
N ALA A 459 -1.42 3.59 1.10
CA ALA A 459 -1.09 4.87 1.73
C ALA A 459 0.33 5.31 1.36
N TRP A 460 0.51 6.62 1.14
CA TRP A 460 1.78 7.22 0.76
C TRP A 460 2.66 7.52 1.98
N SER A 461 3.97 7.34 1.84
CA SER A 461 4.91 7.90 2.81
C SER A 461 4.94 9.43 2.73
N PRO A 462 5.24 10.14 3.84
CA PRO A 462 5.24 11.61 3.85
C PRO A 462 6.23 12.24 2.86
N ASP A 463 7.33 11.56 2.57
CA ASP A 463 8.35 11.97 1.60
C ASP A 463 8.02 11.54 0.15
N GLY A 464 6.93 10.82 -0.06
CA GLY A 464 6.50 10.34 -1.36
C GLY A 464 7.36 9.24 -1.97
N SER A 465 8.29 8.65 -1.21
CA SER A 465 9.22 7.63 -1.73
C SER A 465 8.65 6.22 -1.71
N HIS A 466 7.67 5.93 -0.84
CA HIS A 466 7.09 4.60 -0.65
C HIS A 466 5.57 4.63 -0.64
N ILE A 467 4.98 3.47 -0.91
CA ILE A 467 3.56 3.16 -0.71
C ILE A 467 3.47 1.91 0.16
N VAL A 468 2.67 1.96 1.22
CA VAL A 468 2.20 0.77 1.94
C VAL A 468 0.82 0.39 1.43
N TYR A 469 0.48 -0.88 1.47
CA TYR A 469 -0.81 -1.39 1.02
C TYR A 469 -1.10 -2.74 1.66
N VAL A 470 -2.37 -3.12 1.72
CA VAL A 470 -2.79 -4.45 2.16
C VAL A 470 -2.82 -5.40 0.96
N SER A 471 -2.38 -6.64 1.13
CA SER A 471 -2.50 -7.68 0.12
C SER A 471 -2.86 -9.02 0.75
N ASP A 472 -3.86 -9.70 0.16
CA ASP A 472 -4.33 -11.03 0.58
C ASP A 472 -3.53 -12.18 -0.04
N ARG A 473 -2.39 -11.88 -0.69
CA ARG A 473 -1.58 -12.87 -1.42
C ARG A 473 -1.07 -14.02 -0.56
N SER A 474 -1.03 -13.83 0.76
CA SER A 474 -0.63 -14.82 1.76
C SER A 474 -1.77 -15.77 2.15
N GLY A 475 -3.02 -15.41 1.86
CA GLY A 475 -4.24 -16.07 2.33
C GLY A 475 -5.13 -15.15 3.16
N ASP A 476 -4.52 -14.21 3.86
CA ASP A 476 -5.07 -13.19 4.74
C ASP A 476 -4.44 -11.82 4.43
N GLY A 477 -5.12 -10.75 4.82
CA GLY A 477 -4.71 -9.38 4.50
C GLY A 477 -3.49 -8.97 5.31
N ASP A 478 -2.31 -8.96 4.68
CA ASP A 478 -1.05 -8.50 5.27
C ASP A 478 -0.64 -7.13 4.71
N ILE A 479 0.19 -6.39 5.44
CA ILE A 479 0.75 -5.13 4.95
C ILE A 479 2.03 -5.39 4.18
N TYR A 480 2.06 -4.85 2.98
CA TYR A 480 3.22 -4.78 2.10
C TYR A 480 3.64 -3.33 1.91
N ILE A 481 4.90 -3.15 1.55
CA ILE A 481 5.48 -1.86 1.19
C ILE A 481 6.20 -2.00 -0.14
N MET A 482 6.16 -0.94 -0.94
CA MET A 482 6.85 -0.83 -2.22
C MET A 482 7.38 0.60 -2.42
N GLU A 483 8.31 0.75 -3.35
CA GLU A 483 8.73 2.05 -3.84
C GLU A 483 7.55 2.74 -4.55
N ALA A 484 7.54 4.07 -4.58
CA ALA A 484 6.50 4.90 -5.23
C ALA A 484 6.22 4.54 -6.71
N ASN A 485 7.18 3.92 -7.38
CA ASN A 485 7.08 3.47 -8.77
C ASN A 485 6.53 2.04 -8.92
N GLY A 486 6.21 1.35 -7.81
CA GLY A 486 5.73 -0.03 -7.78
C GLY A 486 6.82 -1.11 -7.73
N GLU A 487 8.11 -0.74 -7.67
CA GLU A 487 9.21 -1.69 -7.53
C GLU A 487 9.49 -2.04 -6.06
N GLY A 488 10.30 -3.09 -5.81
CA GLY A 488 10.78 -3.40 -4.46
C GLY A 488 9.71 -3.84 -3.47
N LYS A 489 8.65 -4.51 -3.92
CA LYS A 489 7.56 -4.99 -3.06
C LYS A 489 8.07 -6.01 -2.04
N PHE A 490 7.89 -5.75 -0.75
CA PHE A 490 8.16 -6.74 0.29
C PHE A 490 7.10 -6.73 1.39
N LEU A 491 6.94 -7.90 2.01
CA LEU A 491 6.03 -8.13 3.13
C LEU A 491 6.55 -7.41 4.39
N LEU A 492 5.75 -6.51 4.95
CA LEU A 492 6.09 -5.68 6.09
C LEU A 492 5.62 -6.30 7.42
N THR A 493 4.36 -6.72 7.51
CA THR A 493 3.86 -7.50 8.65
C THR A 493 4.08 -8.98 8.42
N ILE A 494 3.88 -9.84 9.41
CA ILE A 494 4.09 -11.29 9.25
C ILE A 494 2.75 -12.00 9.38
N ASP A 495 2.49 -12.96 8.49
CA ASP A 495 1.39 -13.93 8.61
C ASP A 495 1.33 -14.48 10.05
N ASP A 496 0.27 -14.10 10.74
CA ASP A 496 0.04 -14.27 12.17
C ASP A 496 -1.12 -15.22 12.46
N ASP A 497 -1.29 -16.26 11.62
CA ASP A 497 -2.30 -17.33 11.77
C ASP A 497 -3.68 -16.93 11.25
N GLY A 498 -3.73 -16.09 10.20
CA GLY A 498 -4.95 -15.66 9.53
C GLY A 498 -5.59 -14.40 10.11
N ALA A 499 -4.84 -13.57 10.85
CA ALA A 499 -5.34 -12.27 11.28
C ALA A 499 -5.33 -11.30 10.10
N GLU A 500 -6.16 -10.28 10.18
CA GLU A 500 -6.23 -9.26 9.14
C GLU A 500 -5.56 -7.97 9.61
N ASP A 501 -4.62 -7.49 8.84
CA ASP A 501 -4.05 -6.16 8.95
C ASP A 501 -4.78 -5.20 7.99
N ARG A 502 -5.24 -4.07 8.52
CA ARG A 502 -6.10 -3.11 7.81
C ARG A 502 -5.64 -1.67 8.01
N SER A 503 -6.05 -0.81 7.08
CA SER A 503 -5.89 0.65 7.16
C SER A 503 -4.47 1.11 7.50
N PRO A 504 -3.44 0.70 6.75
CA PRO A 504 -2.07 1.10 7.03
C PRO A 504 -1.87 2.59 6.74
N ILE A 505 -1.20 3.32 7.64
CA ILE A 505 -0.77 4.71 7.44
C ILE A 505 0.67 4.90 7.94
N PHE A 506 1.42 5.80 7.33
CA PHE A 506 2.75 6.15 7.83
C PHE A 506 2.65 7.10 9.03
N SER A 507 3.62 7.00 9.95
CA SER A 507 3.87 8.08 10.90
C SER A 507 4.28 9.37 10.16
N PRO A 508 4.04 10.57 10.73
CA PRO A 508 4.34 11.84 10.05
C PRO A 508 5.81 12.03 9.64
N ASP A 509 6.74 11.36 10.32
CA ASP A 509 8.17 11.35 10.00
C ASP A 509 8.60 10.21 9.05
N GLY A 510 7.67 9.35 8.66
CA GLY A 510 7.86 8.24 7.74
C GLY A 510 8.63 7.04 8.28
N GLN A 511 9.02 6.97 9.56
CA GLN A 511 9.85 5.84 10.04
C GLN A 511 9.07 4.60 10.50
N ARG A 512 7.75 4.73 10.70
CA ARG A 512 6.86 3.65 11.13
C ARG A 512 5.59 3.61 10.30
N VAL A 513 4.96 2.44 10.29
CA VAL A 513 3.63 2.21 9.72
C VAL A 513 2.71 1.80 10.86
N PHE A 514 1.60 2.52 11.01
CA PHE A 514 0.51 2.20 11.93
C PHE A 514 -0.61 1.51 11.16
N PHE A 515 -1.30 0.59 11.82
CA PHE A 515 -2.35 -0.21 11.21
C PHE A 515 -3.25 -0.84 12.27
N ILE A 516 -4.39 -1.37 11.83
CA ILE A 516 -5.35 -2.06 12.69
C ILE A 516 -5.21 -3.56 12.47
N SER A 517 -5.14 -4.35 13.55
CA SER A 517 -4.98 -5.80 13.48
C SER A 517 -5.72 -6.54 14.59
N ASN A 518 -6.24 -7.72 14.29
CA ASN A 518 -6.92 -8.61 15.25
C ASN A 518 -6.05 -9.79 15.72
N ARG A 519 -4.72 -9.67 15.58
CA ARG A 519 -3.72 -10.73 15.80
C ARG A 519 -3.61 -11.34 17.21
N GLU A 520 -4.17 -10.70 18.23
CA GLU A 520 -4.03 -11.13 19.63
C GLU A 520 -5.32 -11.63 20.27
N ASP A 521 -6.45 -10.95 20.04
CA ASP A 521 -7.68 -11.13 20.81
C ASP A 521 -8.97 -11.09 19.96
N ASP A 522 -8.88 -11.33 18.65
CA ASP A 522 -9.96 -11.21 17.65
C ASP A 522 -10.59 -9.80 17.54
N GLU A 523 -10.25 -8.89 18.44
CA GLU A 523 -10.60 -7.47 18.40
C GLU A 523 -9.56 -6.67 17.64
N PHE A 524 -10.02 -5.74 16.81
CA PHE A 524 -9.16 -4.89 16.01
C PHE A 524 -8.52 -3.80 16.86
N GLN A 525 -7.20 -3.89 17.03
CA GLN A 525 -6.38 -2.99 17.85
C GLN A 525 -5.37 -2.25 16.98
N VAL A 526 -4.89 -1.11 17.44
CA VAL A 526 -3.85 -0.35 16.73
C VAL A 526 -2.48 -0.96 17.03
N TYR A 527 -1.72 -1.20 15.98
CA TYR A 527 -0.33 -1.65 16.02
C TYR A 527 0.55 -0.70 15.20
N SER A 528 1.85 -0.76 15.47
CA SER A 528 2.86 -0.10 14.66
C SER A 528 4.05 -1.01 14.38
N VAL A 529 4.64 -0.87 13.20
CA VAL A 529 5.80 -1.64 12.73
C VAL A 529 6.83 -0.70 12.11
N SER A 530 8.12 -1.02 12.26
CA SER A 530 9.18 -0.27 11.59
C SER A 530 9.29 -0.66 10.11
N LEU A 531 9.89 0.21 9.28
CA LEU A 531 9.96 -0.02 7.83
C LEU A 531 10.72 -1.28 7.39
N ASN A 532 11.53 -1.88 8.26
CA ASN A 532 12.23 -3.14 7.95
C ASN A 532 11.38 -4.39 8.28
N GLY A 533 10.18 -4.20 8.83
CA GLY A 533 9.27 -5.26 9.29
C GLY A 533 9.58 -5.81 10.68
N GLU A 534 10.50 -5.19 11.41
CA GLU A 534 10.83 -5.51 12.80
C GLU A 534 10.06 -4.57 13.77
N ASP A 535 10.16 -4.86 15.07
CA ASP A 535 9.59 -4.04 16.15
C ASP A 535 8.10 -3.73 16.01
N VAL A 536 7.32 -4.79 15.78
CA VAL A 536 5.86 -4.70 15.85
C VAL A 536 5.43 -4.49 17.31
N ILE A 537 4.71 -3.40 17.57
CA ILE A 537 4.25 -2.98 18.90
C ILE A 537 2.74 -2.77 18.86
N ARG A 538 2.03 -3.33 19.84
CA ARG A 538 0.62 -2.99 20.12
C ARG A 538 0.56 -1.61 20.77
N VAL A 539 -0.21 -0.70 20.18
CA VAL A 539 -0.37 0.69 20.62
C VAL A 539 -1.54 0.81 21.60
N THR A 540 -2.65 0.11 21.35
CA THR A 540 -3.87 0.20 22.18
C THR A 540 -4.14 -1.09 22.94
N ASP A 541 -4.61 -1.02 24.19
CA ASP A 541 -4.99 -2.17 25.02
C ASP A 541 -6.31 -1.99 25.81
N ASN A 542 -7.10 -1.00 25.42
CA ASN A 542 -8.28 -0.52 26.15
C ASN A 542 -9.56 -1.34 25.94
N GLY A 543 -9.53 -2.36 25.08
CA GLY A 543 -10.70 -3.17 24.72
C GLY A 543 -11.70 -2.45 23.79
N SER A 544 -11.29 -1.36 23.15
CA SER A 544 -12.04 -0.76 22.04
C SER A 544 -11.70 -1.48 20.74
N ALA A 545 -12.69 -1.68 19.88
CA ALA A 545 -12.48 -2.20 18.53
C ALA A 545 -12.36 -1.03 17.55
N PHE A 546 -11.18 -0.81 16.99
CA PHE A 546 -10.89 0.32 16.12
C PHE A 546 -11.29 0.07 14.66
N VAL A 547 -11.76 1.12 13.98
CA VAL A 547 -12.30 1.07 12.61
C VAL A 547 -11.41 1.83 11.64
N SER A 548 -10.95 3.02 12.02
CA SER A 548 -10.10 3.89 11.18
C SER A 548 -9.11 4.65 12.06
N LEU A 549 -7.97 5.03 11.48
CA LEU A 549 -6.97 5.89 12.13
C LEU A 549 -6.41 6.90 11.14
N ASP A 550 -6.02 8.07 11.66
CA ASP A 550 -5.24 9.07 10.93
C ASP A 550 -4.37 9.89 11.90
N PHE A 551 -3.31 10.51 11.41
CA PHE A 551 -2.44 11.36 12.22
C PHE A 551 -2.86 12.82 12.15
N LEU A 552 -2.85 13.50 13.30
CA LEU A 552 -2.80 14.95 13.29
C LEU A 552 -1.43 15.36 12.68
N PRO A 553 -1.40 16.25 11.68
CA PRO A 553 -0.15 16.72 11.12
C PRO A 553 0.72 17.33 12.21
N ALA A 554 1.97 16.86 12.29
CA ALA A 554 2.93 17.37 13.25
C ALA A 554 3.21 18.85 12.96
N SER A 555 3.35 19.67 14.00
CA SER A 555 3.77 21.06 13.80
C SER A 555 5.16 21.10 13.14
N ASP A 556 5.44 22.15 12.37
CA ASP A 556 6.76 22.35 11.70
C ASP A 556 7.95 22.20 12.66
N ASP A 557 7.75 22.45 13.96
CA ASP A 557 8.78 22.31 15.00
C ASP A 557 9.15 20.85 15.31
N ILE A 558 8.26 19.88 15.07
CA ILE A 558 8.49 18.44 15.29
C ILE A 558 9.18 17.81 14.08
N LEU A 559 8.79 18.18 12.87
CA LEU A 559 9.35 17.62 11.62
C LEU A 559 10.81 18.03 11.35
N ASN A 560 11.26 19.15 11.92
CA ASN A 560 12.59 19.72 11.69
C ASN A 560 13.66 19.36 12.73
N ASN A 561 13.35 18.48 13.71
CA ASN A 561 14.26 18.15 14.82
C ASN A 561 15.23 16.97 14.54
N ASN A 562 15.39 16.52 13.29
CA ASN A 562 16.36 15.50 12.89
C ASN A 562 17.65 16.07 12.28
#